data_AF-M7A188-F1
#
_entry.id   AF-M7A188-F1
#
_cell.length_a   1.000
_cell.length_b   1.000
_cell.length_c   1.000
_cell.angle_alpha   90.00
_cell.angle_beta   90.00
_cell.angle_gamma   90.00
#
_symmetry.space_group_name_H-M   'P 1'
#
loop_
_entity.id
_entity.type
_entity.pdbx_description
1 polymer ?
#
loop_
_entity_poly.entity_id
_entity_poly.type
_entity_poly.pdbx_seq_one_letter_code
_entity_poly.pdbx_strand_id
1 'polypeptide(L)' 'MTGIHGSHVLIGAGLIIWVMIKVIKGEVNSSYYTPVEGVGLFWHVVDLIWIYLFPLLYLVG' A
#
# COMPACT_ATOMS: atom_id res chain seq x y z
N MET A 1 2.24 2.24 18.82
CA MET A 1 2.86 1.90 17.52
C MET A 1 1.93 1.07 16.63
N THR A 2 1.31 -0.01 17.13
CA THR A 2 0.30 -0.82 16.41
C THR A 2 -0.90 -0.04 15.85
N GLY A 3 -1.44 0.95 16.58
CA GLY A 3 -2.57 1.75 16.11
C GLY A 3 -2.24 2.64 14.90
N ILE A 4 -1.02 3.18 14.84
CA ILE A 4 -0.56 3.97 13.69
C ILE A 4 -0.38 3.04 12.48
N HIS A 5 0.21 1.86 12.67
CA HIS A 5 0.35 0.87 11.61
C HIS A 5 -1.00 0.40 11.06
N GLY A 6 -1.97 0.10 11.94
CA GLY A 6 -3.33 -0.25 11.52
C GLY A 6 -4.00 0.82 10.66
N SER A 7 -3.85 2.10 11.02
CA SER A 7 -4.35 3.21 10.19
C SER A 7 -3.66 3.28 8.83
N HIS A 8 -2.36 3.01 8.74
CA HIS A 8 -1.63 3.01 7.47
C HIS A 8 -2.06 1.85 6.56
N VAL A 9 -2.24 0.65 7.12
CA VAL A 9 -2.76 -0.52 6.38
C VAL A 9 -4.17 -0.24 5.85
N LEU A 10 -5.03 0.40 6.65
CA LEU A 10 -6.37 0.81 6.21
C LEU A 10 -6.33 1.85 5.08
N ILE A 11 -5.43 2.84 5.16
CA ILE A 11 -5.28 3.88 4.14
C ILE A 11 -4.84 3.26 2.81
N GLY A 12 -3.81 2.43 2.81
CA GLY A 12 -3.35 1.87 1.54
C GLY A 12 -4.23 0.72 1.03
N ALA A 13 -4.96 -0.01 1.88
CA ALA A 13 -6.04 -0.88 1.43
C ALA A 13 -7.13 -0.09 0.70
N GLY A 14 -7.48 1.11 1.21
CA GLY A 14 -8.38 2.04 0.53
C GLY A 14 -7.84 2.52 -0.82
N LEU A 15 -6.55 2.85 -0.93
CA LEU A 15 -5.91 3.24 -2.19
C LEU A 15 -5.90 2.09 -3.21
N ILE A 16 -5.65 0.86 -2.77
CA ILE A 16 -5.70 -0.33 -3.63
C ILE A 16 -7.13 -0.56 -4.13
N ILE A 17 -8.14 -0.46 -3.27
CA ILE A 17 -9.55 -0.59 -3.66
C ILE A 17 -9.93 0.52 -4.66
N TRP A 18 -9.48 1.76 -4.44
CA TRP A 18 -9.72 2.87 -5.36
C TRP A 18 -9.13 2.63 -6.76
N VAL A 19 -7.88 2.16 -6.82
CA VAL A 19 -7.25 1.76 -8.08
C VAL A 19 -7.97 0.58 -8.72
N MET A 20 -8.38 -0.41 -7.93
CA MET A 20 -9.12 -1.58 -8.42
C MET A 20 -10.45 -1.15 -9.08
N ILE A 21 -11.19 -0.22 -8.47
CA ILE A 21 -12.41 0.34 -9.06
C ILE A 21 -12.11 1.08 -10.36
N LYS A 22 -11.04 1.88 -10.42
CA LYS A 22 -10.58 2.57 -11.64
C LYS A 22 -10.22 1.60 -12.77
N VAL A 23 -9.60 0.47 -12.44
CA VAL A 23 -9.29 -0.62 -13.38
C VAL A 23 -10.57 -1.27 -13.90
N ILE A 24 -11.50 -1.62 -13.01
CA ILE A 24 -12.79 -2.26 -13.39
C ILE A 24 -13.64 -1.32 -14.26
N LYS A 25 -13.60 -0.01 -14.02
CA LYS A 25 -14.29 1.00 -14.86
C LYS A 25 -13.66 1.20 -16.25
N GLY A 26 -12.55 0.52 -16.55
CA GLY A 26 -11.85 0.64 -17.85
C GLY A 26 -11.12 1.96 -18.05
N GLU A 27 -11.00 2.79 -17.01
CA GLU A 27 -10.22 4.04 -17.05
C GLU A 27 -8.70 3.76 -17.02
N VAL A 28 -8.32 2.56 -16.55
CA VAL A 28 -6.94 2.05 -16.58
C VAL A 28 -6.87 0.95 -17.63
N ASN A 29 -6.19 1.23 -18.73
CA ASN A 29 -5.96 0.27 -19.82
C ASN A 29 -4.50 -0.19 -19.83
N SER A 30 -4.17 -1.24 -20.61
CA SER A 30 -2.80 -1.72 -20.80
C SER A 30 -1.82 -0.64 -21.27
N SER A 31 -2.30 0.47 -21.84
CA SER A 31 -1.49 1.62 -22.24
C SER A 31 -1.33 2.70 -21.15
N TYR A 32 -2.07 2.62 -20.04
CA TYR A 32 -2.10 3.60 -18.97
C TYR A 32 -2.24 2.93 -17.59
N TYR A 33 -1.22 2.14 -17.22
CA TYR A 33 -1.14 1.42 -15.94
C TYR A 33 -0.40 2.20 -14.84
N THR A 34 0.04 3.44 -15.13
CA THR A 34 0.78 4.32 -14.23
C THR A 34 0.13 4.51 -12.85
N PRO A 35 -1.21 4.64 -12.72
CA PRO A 35 -1.86 4.74 -11.40
C PRO A 35 -1.74 3.45 -10.57
N VAL A 36 -1.73 2.28 -11.23
CA VAL A 36 -1.59 0.96 -10.59
C VAL A 36 -0.16 0.77 -10.09
N GLU A 37 0.83 1.06 -10.93
CA GLU A 37 2.24 1.02 -10.53
C GLU A 37 2.54 2.01 -9.41
N GLY A 38 2.03 3.24 -9.48
CA GLY A 38 2.25 4.24 -8.44
C GLY A 38 1.74 3.80 -7.07
N VAL A 39 0.52 3.24 -7.02
CA VAL A 39 -0.06 2.73 -5.77
C VAL A 39 0.64 1.45 -5.31
N GLY A 40 1.02 0.56 -6.23
CA GLY A 40 1.80 -0.65 -5.92
C GLY A 40 3.18 -0.34 -5.34
N LEU A 41 3.90 0.61 -5.94
CA LEU A 41 5.21 1.08 -5.45
C LEU A 41 5.08 1.74 -4.07
N PHE A 42 4.06 2.59 -3.88
CA PHE A 42 3.78 3.19 -2.58
C PHE A 42 3.54 2.11 -1.52
N TRP A 43 2.70 1.12 -1.83
CA TRP A 43 2.40 0.03 -0.91
C TRP A 43 3.64 -0.81 -0.57
N HIS A 44 4.48 -1.13 -1.56
CA HIS A 44 5.73 -1.86 -1.33
C HIS A 44 6.75 -1.09 -0.49
N VAL A 45 6.89 0.22 -0.69
CA VAL A 45 7.79 1.03 0.14
C VAL A 45 7.34 1.03 1.60
N VAL A 46 6.04 1.18 1.84
CA VAL A 46 5.47 1.13 3.20
C VAL A 46 5.66 -0.26 3.83
N ASP A 47 5.46 -1.32 3.05
CA ASP A 47 5.67 -2.71 3.50
C ASP A 47 7.14 -2.98 3.87
N LEU A 48 8.09 -2.53 3.05
CA LEU A 48 9.52 -2.64 3.35
C LEU A 48 9.91 -1.91 4.63
N ILE A 49 9.43 -0.67 4.83
CA ILE A 49 9.67 0.08 6.06
C ILE A 49 9.16 -0.69 7.28
N TRP A 50 8.01 -1.36 7.16
CA TRP A 50 7.42 -2.13 8.23
C TRP A 50 8.19 -3.41 8.55
N ILE A 51 8.66 -4.14 7.53
CA ILE A 51 9.49 -5.34 7.71
C ILE A 51 10.75 -5.02 8.53
N TYR A 52 11.30 -3.80 8.43
CA TYR A 52 12.43 -3.36 9.26
C TYR A 52 12.02 -2.85 10.64
N LEU A 53 10.95 -2.06 10.75
CA LEU A 53 10.50 -1.47 12.02
C LEU A 53 9.92 -2.52 12.98
N PHE A 54 9.20 -3.52 12.47
CA PHE A 54 8.53 -4.51 13.30
C PHE A 54 9.53 -5.32 14.16
N PRO A 55 10.59 -5.96 13.61
CA PRO A 55 11.56 -6.67 14.43
C PRO A 55 12.31 -5.75 15.40
N LEU A 56 12.67 -4.55 14.95
CA LEU A 56 13.43 -3.60 15.75
C LEU A 56 12.65 -3.13 17.00
N LEU A 57 11.34 -2.94 16.86
CA LEU A 57 10.47 -2.45 17.95
C LEU A 57 9.79 -3.55 18.76
N TYR A 58 9.54 -4.73 18.17
CA TYR A 58 8.76 -5.81 18.80
C TYR A 58 9.54 -7.10 19.08
N LEU A 59 10.67 -7.37 18.42
CA LEU A 59 11.47 -8.59 18.64
C LEU A 59 12.79 -8.34 19.40
N VAL A 60 13.33 -7.13 19.33
CA VAL A 60 14.60 -6.74 19.98
C VAL A 60 14.39 -6.08 21.35
N GLY A 61 13.16 -5.64 21.65
CA GLY A 61 12.74 -5.19 22.98
C GLY A 61 12.20 -6.34 23.82
#